data_AF-A0A443YHR9-F1
#
_entry.id   AF-A0A443YHR9-F1
#
_cell.length_a   1.000
_cell.length_b   1.000
_cell.length_c   1.000
_cell.angle_alpha   90.00
_cell.angle_beta   90.00
_cell.angle_gamma   90.00
#
_symmetry.space_group_name_H-M   'P 1'
#
loop_
_entity.id
_entity.type
_entity.pdbx_description
1 polymer ?
#
loop_
_entity_poly.entity_id
_entity_poly.type
_entity_poly.pdbx_seq_one_letter_code
_entity_poly.pdbx_strand_id
1 'polypeptide(L)'
;MNTFHNKRNVLMFSLLVLLMVACTQNDVDIVKDGTMNGYQATTVGAAFDASFDNPKWSEFVGEKGKRVVEFSGKITKAVLLDLMGGIANDPNIQHSYAQAVLSEPEYQQIYEGSSGEGTTPVNEVYRILFDAALRKVVGQEAVFQWFVTPDGERFSLAYIDNDVWGPLVRPYGADKNYVYNDEAILNAIYK
;
A
#
# COMPACT_ATOMS: atom_id res chain seq x y z
N MET A 1 -49.38 -47.44 -16.96
CA MET A 1 -48.74 -46.24 -17.56
C MET A 1 -49.05 -45.05 -16.64
N ASN A 2 -48.19 -44.15 -16.18
CA ASN A 2 -46.79 -43.81 -16.43
C ASN A 2 -46.26 -42.97 -15.23
N THR A 3 -45.98 -43.57 -14.07
CA THR A 3 -45.45 -42.81 -12.90
C THR A 3 -43.95 -42.95 -12.65
N PHE A 4 -43.26 -43.85 -13.36
CA PHE A 4 -41.82 -44.07 -13.20
C PHE A 4 -40.93 -43.03 -13.92
N HIS A 5 -41.45 -42.32 -14.94
CA HIS A 5 -40.65 -41.36 -15.71
C HIS A 5 -40.45 -40.00 -15.01
N ASN A 6 -41.39 -39.58 -14.14
CA ASN A 6 -41.29 -38.27 -13.47
C ASN A 6 -40.23 -38.24 -12.35
N LYS A 7 -40.06 -39.34 -11.59
CA LYS A 7 -39.09 -39.36 -10.48
C LYS A 7 -37.64 -39.37 -10.97
N ARG A 8 -37.35 -40.01 -12.10
CA ARG A 8 -36.01 -40.07 -12.70
C ARG A 8 -35.57 -38.72 -13.29
N ASN A 9 -36.50 -37.97 -13.87
CA ASN A 9 -36.23 -36.64 -14.41
C ASN A 9 -36.11 -35.57 -13.31
N VAL A 10 -36.88 -35.68 -12.21
CA VAL A 10 -36.76 -34.77 -11.04
C VAL A 10 -35.44 -34.97 -10.29
N LEU A 11 -34.98 -36.22 -10.16
CA LEU A 11 -33.66 -36.53 -9.56
C LEU A 11 -32.50 -36.01 -10.43
N MET A 12 -32.62 -36.13 -11.76
CA MET A 12 -31.58 -35.67 -12.68
C MET A 12 -31.55 -34.13 -12.80
N PHE A 13 -32.70 -33.45 -12.71
CA PHE A 13 -32.75 -31.98 -12.59
C PHE A 13 -32.26 -31.48 -11.23
N SER A 14 -32.55 -32.18 -10.12
CA SER A 14 -32.02 -31.80 -8.81
C SER A 14 -30.50 -31.98 -8.72
N LEU A 15 -29.94 -32.99 -9.40
CA LEU A 15 -28.48 -33.18 -9.50
C LEU A 15 -27.81 -32.11 -10.39
N LEU A 16 -28.50 -31.61 -11.41
CA LEU A 16 -28.01 -30.54 -12.29
C LEU A 16 -28.01 -29.16 -11.59
N VAL A 17 -28.98 -28.91 -10.69
CA VAL A 17 -29.04 -27.67 -9.90
C VAL A 17 -27.99 -27.65 -8.77
N LEU A 18 -27.58 -28.82 -8.24
CA LEU A 18 -26.50 -28.92 -7.25
C LEU A 18 -25.08 -28.76 -7.84
N LEU A 19 -24.90 -28.85 -9.15
CA LEU A 19 -23.59 -28.71 -9.81
C LEU A 19 -23.17 -27.24 -10.05
N MET A 20 -24.01 -26.27 -9.72
CA MET A 20 -23.71 -24.83 -9.87
C MET A 20 -23.30 -24.15 -8.57
N VAL A 21 -22.82 -24.91 -7.57
CA VAL A 21 -21.91 -24.34 -6.57
C VAL A 21 -20.51 -24.37 -7.18
N ALA A 22 -20.31 -23.60 -8.25
CA ALA A 22 -18.96 -23.15 -8.57
C ALA A 22 -18.56 -22.30 -7.37
N CYS A 23 -17.56 -22.75 -6.60
CA CYS A 23 -16.86 -21.86 -5.69
C CYS A 23 -16.29 -20.75 -6.57
N THR A 24 -17.00 -19.64 -6.71
CA THR A 24 -16.47 -18.43 -7.30
C THR A 24 -15.34 -18.00 -6.37
N GLN A 25 -14.11 -18.22 -6.80
CA GLN A 25 -12.92 -17.68 -6.15
C GLN A 25 -13.17 -16.19 -5.95
N ASN A 26 -13.03 -15.71 -4.71
CA ASN A 26 -13.21 -14.30 -4.37
C ASN A 26 -12.11 -13.49 -5.08
N ASP A 27 -12.39 -12.28 -5.57
CA ASP A 27 -11.39 -11.45 -6.25
C ASP A 27 -10.23 -11.10 -5.33
N VAL A 28 -10.52 -10.93 -4.04
CA VAL A 28 -9.50 -10.75 -3.01
C VAL A 28 -8.50 -11.90 -3.03
N ASP A 29 -8.96 -13.15 -3.11
CA ASP A 29 -8.07 -14.32 -3.13
C ASP A 29 -7.22 -14.35 -4.40
N ILE A 30 -7.80 -14.00 -5.56
CA ILE A 30 -7.08 -13.90 -6.84
C ILE A 30 -5.91 -12.92 -6.74
N VAL A 31 -6.12 -11.76 -6.12
CA VAL A 31 -5.07 -10.75 -5.94
C VAL A 31 -4.09 -11.16 -4.86
N LYS A 32 -4.57 -11.58 -3.67
CA LYS A 32 -3.73 -11.91 -2.52
C LYS A 32 -2.79 -13.08 -2.79
N ASP A 33 -3.28 -14.11 -3.47
CA ASP A 33 -2.51 -15.32 -3.78
C ASP A 33 -1.65 -15.13 -5.05
N GLY A 34 -1.96 -14.11 -5.84
CA GLY A 34 -1.24 -13.77 -7.05
C GLY A 34 0.11 -13.09 -6.81
N THR A 35 0.87 -12.91 -7.88
CA THR A 35 2.14 -12.16 -7.89
C THR A 35 2.07 -11.02 -8.88
N MET A 36 2.79 -9.93 -8.62
CA MET A 36 2.90 -8.82 -9.57
C MET A 36 4.08 -9.02 -10.52
N ASN A 37 3.95 -8.49 -11.73
CA ASN A 37 5.05 -8.51 -12.69
C ASN A 37 6.23 -7.66 -12.15
N GLY A 38 7.41 -8.26 -12.09
CA GLY A 38 8.61 -7.68 -11.47
C GLY A 38 8.81 -8.08 -10.01
N TYR A 39 7.82 -8.69 -9.36
CA TYR A 39 7.83 -9.06 -7.95
C TYR A 39 7.37 -10.52 -7.72
N GLN A 40 7.80 -11.44 -8.57
CA GLN A 40 7.29 -12.82 -8.61
C GLN A 40 7.77 -13.71 -7.44
N ALA A 41 8.69 -13.23 -6.60
CA ALA A 41 9.23 -13.99 -5.48
C ALA A 41 8.26 -14.11 -4.29
N THR A 42 7.28 -13.22 -4.20
CA THR A 42 6.34 -13.11 -3.07
C THR A 42 4.94 -12.77 -3.61
N THR A 43 3.90 -13.29 -2.95
CA THR A 43 2.51 -12.95 -3.31
C THR A 43 2.14 -11.56 -2.83
N VAL A 44 1.14 -10.95 -3.46
CA VAL A 44 0.67 -9.61 -3.05
C VAL A 44 0.21 -9.60 -1.61
N GLY A 45 -0.58 -10.61 -1.21
CA GLY A 45 -1.07 -10.72 0.16
C GLY A 45 0.06 -10.79 1.18
N ALA A 46 1.09 -11.60 0.92
CA ALA A 46 2.21 -11.77 1.85
C ALA A 46 3.05 -10.48 1.99
N ALA A 47 3.35 -9.78 0.88
CA ALA A 47 4.09 -8.52 0.93
C ALA A 47 3.32 -7.43 1.68
N PHE A 48 2.04 -7.26 1.35
CA PHE A 48 1.21 -6.19 1.91
C PHE A 48 0.83 -6.46 3.37
N ASP A 49 0.42 -7.68 3.73
CA ASP A 49 0.05 -8.01 5.11
C ASP A 49 1.27 -7.90 6.07
N ALA A 50 2.49 -8.07 5.57
CA ALA A 50 3.72 -7.90 6.36
C ALA A 50 4.20 -6.44 6.45
N SER A 51 3.85 -5.61 5.46
CA SER A 51 4.37 -4.24 5.32
C SER A 51 3.55 -3.19 6.06
N PHE A 52 2.26 -3.44 6.27
CA PHE A 52 1.31 -2.46 6.80
C PHE A 52 0.67 -2.93 8.12
N ASP A 53 0.37 -1.96 8.99
CA ASP A 53 -0.41 -2.21 10.20
C ASP A 53 -1.91 -2.21 9.88
N ASN A 54 -2.66 -3.14 10.49
CA ASN A 54 -4.12 -3.30 10.30
C ASN A 54 -4.54 -3.46 8.82
N PRO A 55 -3.97 -4.43 8.08
CA PRO A 55 -4.31 -4.66 6.69
C PRO A 55 -5.80 -5.02 6.54
N LYS A 56 -6.44 -4.44 5.54
CA LYS A 56 -7.84 -4.71 5.17
C LYS A 56 -7.91 -4.95 3.67
N TRP A 57 -8.74 -5.90 3.29
CA TRP A 57 -8.99 -6.26 1.92
C TRP A 57 -10.49 -6.23 1.67
N SER A 58 -10.91 -5.68 0.53
CA SER A 58 -12.30 -5.68 0.09
C SER A 58 -12.39 -5.77 -1.42
N GLU A 59 -13.54 -6.18 -1.92
CA GLU A 59 -13.86 -6.19 -3.35
C GLU A 59 -15.14 -5.40 -3.60
N PHE A 60 -15.21 -4.70 -4.74
CA PHE A 60 -16.40 -4.01 -5.20
C PHE A 60 -16.45 -3.92 -6.72
N VAL A 61 -17.63 -3.62 -7.27
CA VAL A 61 -17.80 -3.35 -8.69
C VAL A 61 -17.75 -1.84 -8.91
N GLY A 62 -16.68 -1.37 -9.56
CA GLY A 62 -16.48 0.02 -9.93
C GLY A 62 -17.23 0.41 -11.21
N GLU A 63 -16.89 1.58 -11.74
CA GLU A 63 -17.52 2.10 -12.95
C GLU A 63 -17.46 1.12 -14.12
N LYS A 64 -18.54 1.09 -14.92
CA LYS A 64 -18.66 0.24 -16.12
C LYS A 64 -18.51 -1.26 -15.85
N GLY A 65 -18.81 -1.71 -14.62
CA GLY A 65 -18.78 -3.12 -14.27
C GLY A 65 -17.39 -3.68 -14.00
N LYS A 66 -16.38 -2.83 -13.79
CA LYS A 66 -15.02 -3.28 -13.46
C LYS A 66 -15.01 -3.91 -12.08
N ARG A 67 -14.42 -5.10 -11.96
CA ARG A 67 -14.16 -5.77 -10.68
C ARG A 67 -12.90 -5.16 -10.07
N VAL A 68 -13.02 -4.66 -8.85
CA VAL A 68 -11.95 -3.95 -8.15
C VAL A 68 -11.70 -4.65 -6.82
N VAL A 69 -10.44 -4.93 -6.55
CA VAL A 69 -9.96 -5.31 -5.21
C VAL A 69 -9.24 -4.11 -4.63
N GLU A 70 -9.58 -3.75 -3.41
CA GLU A 70 -8.96 -2.67 -2.66
C GLU A 70 -8.27 -3.23 -1.42
N PHE A 71 -7.05 -2.76 -1.22
CA PHE A 71 -6.32 -2.89 0.03
C PHE A 71 -6.27 -1.54 0.74
N SER A 72 -6.47 -1.55 2.06
CA SER A 72 -6.08 -0.44 2.92
C SER A 72 -5.23 -0.92 4.10
N GLY A 73 -4.25 -0.10 4.49
CA GLY A 73 -3.38 -0.42 5.62
C GLY A 73 -2.62 0.80 6.10
N LYS A 74 -2.20 0.81 7.37
CA LYS A 74 -1.46 1.94 7.94
C LYS A 74 0.02 1.83 7.61
N ILE A 75 0.59 2.93 7.10
CA ILE A 75 2.01 3.02 6.77
C ILE A 75 2.85 2.81 8.04
N THR A 76 3.77 1.85 8.00
CA THR A 76 4.71 1.60 9.09
C THR A 76 5.98 2.44 8.93
N LYS A 77 6.70 2.67 10.04
CA LYS A 77 8.00 3.37 9.99
C LYS A 77 9.01 2.59 9.11
N ALA A 78 8.95 1.26 9.13
CA ALA A 78 9.86 0.41 8.36
C ALA A 78 9.70 0.64 6.85
N VAL A 79 8.47 0.52 6.32
CA VAL A 79 8.21 0.74 4.88
C VAL A 79 8.58 2.16 4.46
N LEU A 80 8.26 3.16 5.29
CA LEU A 80 8.63 4.55 4.98
C LEU A 80 10.14 4.74 4.93
N LEU A 81 10.90 4.14 5.85
CA LEU A 81 12.36 4.18 5.81
C LEU A 81 12.93 3.39 4.62
N ASP A 82 12.31 2.28 4.24
CA ASP A 82 12.72 1.49 3.08
C ASP A 82 12.48 2.23 1.77
N LEU A 83 11.36 2.94 1.67
CA LEU A 83 11.03 3.85 0.56
C LEU A 83 12.07 4.98 0.44
N MET A 84 12.49 5.55 1.57
CA MET A 84 13.54 6.56 1.60
C MET A 84 14.93 5.94 1.36
N GLY A 85 15.14 4.67 1.65
CA GLY A 85 16.42 3.99 1.45
C GLY A 85 17.58 4.63 2.22
N GLY A 86 18.80 4.49 1.68
CA GLY A 86 20.03 4.94 2.34
C GLY A 86 20.14 6.46 2.56
N ILE A 87 19.34 7.27 1.86
CA ILE A 87 19.34 8.73 2.00
C ILE A 87 18.65 9.22 3.27
N ALA A 88 17.88 8.38 3.96
CA ALA A 88 17.27 8.72 5.25
C ALA A 88 18.32 9.05 6.34
N ASN A 89 19.59 8.69 6.13
CA ASN A 89 20.69 8.99 7.04
C ASN A 89 21.44 10.30 6.70
N ASP A 90 21.11 10.98 5.60
CA ASP A 90 21.72 12.28 5.25
C ASP A 90 21.04 13.41 6.04
N PRO A 91 21.77 14.18 6.88
CA PRO A 91 21.20 15.26 7.67
C PRO A 91 20.48 16.34 6.84
N ASN A 92 20.92 16.61 5.62
CA ASN A 92 20.26 17.61 4.76
C ASN A 92 18.91 17.10 4.27
N ILE A 93 18.83 15.81 3.93
CA ILE A 93 17.57 15.17 3.53
C ILE A 93 16.60 15.12 4.71
N GLN A 94 17.10 14.78 5.91
CA GLN A 94 16.33 14.81 7.15
C GLN A 94 15.74 16.19 7.41
N HIS A 95 16.55 17.24 7.27
CA HIS A 95 16.11 18.62 7.40
C HIS A 95 15.05 19.01 6.36
N SER A 96 15.31 18.78 5.07
CA SER A 96 14.37 19.13 3.99
C SER A 96 13.05 18.35 4.10
N TYR A 97 13.10 17.08 4.48
CA TYR A 97 11.90 16.28 4.74
C TYR A 97 11.09 16.85 5.91
N ALA A 98 11.74 17.21 7.00
CA ALA A 98 11.05 17.80 8.13
C ALA A 98 10.37 19.12 7.80
N GLN A 99 11.02 20.00 7.02
CA GLN A 99 10.41 21.25 6.54
C GLN A 99 9.22 21.04 5.61
N ALA A 100 9.23 19.97 4.83
CA ALA A 100 8.15 19.68 3.91
C ALA A 100 6.91 19.06 4.60
N VAL A 101 7.10 18.34 5.70
CA VAL A 101 6.02 17.64 6.43
C VAL A 101 5.46 18.45 7.58
N LEU A 102 6.32 19.13 8.34
CA LEU A 102 5.91 19.89 9.51
C LEU A 102 5.42 21.27 9.07
N SER A 103 4.39 21.79 9.74
CA SER A 103 4.05 23.20 9.56
C SER A 103 5.14 24.08 10.17
N GLU A 104 5.30 25.30 9.67
CA GLU A 104 6.33 26.24 10.17
C GLU A 104 6.30 26.39 11.70
N PRO A 105 5.14 26.58 12.38
CA PRO A 105 5.11 26.68 13.84
C PRO A 105 5.61 25.42 14.56
N GLU A 106 5.24 24.23 14.06
CA GLU A 106 5.70 22.96 14.65
C GLU A 106 7.19 22.76 14.45
N TYR A 107 7.68 23.06 13.24
CA TYR A 107 9.09 23.00 12.91
C TYR A 107 9.91 23.88 13.86
N GLN A 108 9.54 25.15 14.02
CA GLN A 108 10.26 26.09 14.89
C GLN A 108 10.21 25.66 16.35
N GLN A 109 9.05 25.23 16.84
CA GLN A 109 8.90 24.75 18.22
C GLN A 109 9.85 23.58 18.51
N ILE A 110 9.94 22.60 17.60
CA ILE A 110 10.81 21.44 17.78
C ILE A 110 12.28 21.84 17.62
N TYR A 111 12.61 22.69 16.64
CA TYR A 111 13.96 23.17 16.40
C TYR A 111 14.51 23.91 17.62
N GLU A 112 13.77 24.90 18.13
CA GLU A 112 14.16 25.67 19.32
C GLU A 112 14.35 24.76 20.54
N GLY A 113 13.37 23.88 20.81
CA GLY A 113 13.40 22.96 21.95
C GLY A 113 14.52 21.91 21.89
N SER A 114 14.96 21.52 20.70
CA SER A 114 16.05 20.55 20.51
C SER A 114 17.43 21.18 20.38
N SER A 115 17.51 22.45 19.96
CA SER A 115 18.78 23.16 19.77
C SER A 115 19.53 23.45 21.08
N GLY A 116 18.82 23.49 22.22
CA GLY A 116 19.41 23.68 23.55
C GLY A 116 20.32 24.92 23.62
N GLU A 117 19.79 26.09 23.24
CA GLU A 117 20.55 27.34 23.10
C GLU A 117 21.68 27.30 22.04
N GLY A 118 21.58 26.40 21.07
CA GLY A 118 22.58 26.24 19.99
C GLY A 118 23.77 25.35 20.37
N THR A 119 23.69 24.63 21.49
CA THR A 119 24.76 23.72 21.94
C THR A 119 24.63 22.31 21.36
N THR A 120 23.43 21.92 20.93
CA THR A 120 23.20 20.62 20.28
C THR A 120 23.77 20.63 18.85
N PRO A 121 24.52 19.59 18.43
CA PRO A 121 24.98 19.47 17.05
C PRO A 121 23.81 19.52 16.06
N VAL A 122 23.96 20.29 14.97
CA VAL A 122 22.87 20.49 13.98
C VAL A 122 22.32 19.19 13.41
N ASN A 123 23.18 18.18 13.19
CA ASN A 123 22.75 16.87 12.68
C ASN A 123 21.83 16.14 13.66
N GLU A 124 22.02 16.34 14.97
CA GLU A 124 21.15 15.76 15.99
C GLU A 124 19.79 16.48 16.03
N VAL A 125 19.78 17.81 15.89
CA VAL A 125 18.55 18.60 15.74
C VAL A 125 17.76 18.13 14.52
N TYR A 126 18.42 17.95 13.36
CA TYR A 126 17.78 17.46 12.14
C TYR A 126 17.21 16.06 12.28
N ARG A 127 17.92 15.15 12.98
CA ARG A 127 17.40 13.81 13.28
C ARG A 127 16.12 13.87 14.13
N ILE A 128 16.07 14.74 15.14
CA ILE A 128 14.88 14.91 16.00
C ILE A 128 13.69 15.44 15.19
N LEU A 129 13.92 16.45 14.34
CA LEU A 129 12.92 17.00 13.44
C LEU A 129 12.42 15.96 12.45
N PHE A 130 13.32 15.18 11.89
CA PHE A 130 12.99 14.09 10.97
C PHE A 130 12.15 13.01 11.64
N ASP A 131 12.53 12.55 12.84
CA ASP A 131 11.71 11.60 13.61
C ASP A 131 10.31 12.16 13.93
N ALA A 132 10.19 13.47 14.18
CA ALA A 132 8.90 14.12 14.35
C ALA A 132 8.07 14.15 13.06
N ALA A 133 8.69 14.43 11.92
CA ALA A 133 8.07 14.39 10.61
C ALA A 133 7.60 12.98 10.23
N LEU A 134 8.44 11.95 10.42
CA LEU A 134 8.06 10.56 10.17
C LEU A 134 6.79 10.17 10.94
N ARG A 135 6.64 10.62 12.19
CA ARG A 135 5.44 10.34 13.01
C ARG A 135 4.14 10.91 12.45
N LYS A 136 4.19 11.91 11.56
CA LYS A 136 3.00 12.43 10.87
C LYS A 136 2.55 11.59 9.68
N VAL A 137 3.49 10.88 9.06
CA VAL A 137 3.24 10.03 7.89
C VAL A 137 2.96 8.60 8.33
N VAL A 138 3.71 8.10 9.32
CA VAL A 138 3.45 6.80 9.95
C VAL A 138 2.04 6.80 10.55
N GLY A 139 1.28 5.75 10.22
CA GLY A 139 -0.10 5.60 10.66
C GLY A 139 -1.16 6.17 9.71
N GLN A 140 -0.78 6.95 8.69
CA GLN A 140 -1.67 7.31 7.57
C GLN A 140 -2.15 6.02 6.87
N GLU A 141 -3.41 6.01 6.40
CA GLU A 141 -3.97 4.86 5.70
C GLU A 141 -3.63 4.95 4.21
N ALA A 142 -2.81 4.00 3.72
CA ALA A 142 -2.51 3.86 2.32
C ALA A 142 -3.52 2.95 1.64
N VAL A 143 -3.91 3.33 0.42
CA VAL A 143 -4.91 2.64 -0.38
C VAL A 143 -4.32 2.22 -1.71
N PHE A 144 -4.58 0.96 -2.08
CA PHE A 144 -4.17 0.37 -3.34
C PHE A 144 -5.36 -0.33 -3.97
N GLN A 145 -5.49 -0.23 -5.30
CA GLN A 145 -6.56 -0.94 -6.01
C GLN A 145 -6.00 -1.71 -7.19
N TRP A 146 -6.55 -2.90 -7.41
CA TRP A 146 -6.29 -3.74 -8.57
C TRP A 146 -7.57 -3.96 -9.35
N PHE A 147 -7.45 -3.99 -10.68
CA PHE A 147 -8.51 -4.49 -11.55
C PHE A 147 -8.32 -5.98 -11.78
N VAL A 148 -9.38 -6.75 -11.59
CA VAL A 148 -9.42 -8.17 -11.95
C VAL A 148 -10.06 -8.33 -13.33
N THR A 149 -9.47 -9.17 -14.17
CA THR A 149 -9.98 -9.42 -15.52
C THR A 149 -11.35 -10.13 -15.47
N PRO A 150 -12.19 -10.00 -16.52
CA PRO A 150 -13.50 -10.64 -16.54
C PRO A 150 -13.45 -12.18 -16.42
N ASP A 151 -12.36 -12.80 -16.87
CA ASP A 151 -12.11 -14.25 -16.73
C ASP A 151 -11.80 -14.67 -15.27
N GLY A 152 -11.48 -13.72 -14.38
CA GLY A 152 -11.11 -14.00 -12.99
C GLY A 152 -9.73 -14.66 -12.83
N GLU A 153 -8.89 -14.65 -13.86
CA GLU A 153 -7.58 -15.33 -13.82
C GLU A 153 -6.41 -14.38 -13.65
N ARG A 154 -6.58 -13.09 -13.94
CA ARG A 154 -5.51 -12.10 -13.94
C ARG A 154 -5.94 -10.82 -13.25
N PHE A 155 -4.95 -10.05 -12.81
CA PHE A 155 -5.17 -8.74 -12.22
C PHE A 155 -4.04 -7.78 -12.57
N SER A 156 -4.28 -6.48 -12.40
CA SER A 156 -3.29 -5.43 -12.61
C SER A 156 -3.50 -4.30 -11.61
N LEU A 157 -2.41 -3.76 -11.06
CA LEU A 157 -2.46 -2.59 -10.20
C LEU A 157 -3.01 -1.41 -11.00
N ALA A 158 -4.01 -0.73 -10.44
CA ALA A 158 -4.78 0.32 -11.10
C ALA A 158 -4.67 1.67 -10.40
N TYR A 159 -4.40 1.67 -9.09
CA TYR A 159 -4.33 2.88 -8.29
C TYR A 159 -3.44 2.68 -7.06
N ILE A 160 -2.69 3.73 -6.73
CA ILE A 160 -2.01 3.94 -5.46
C ILE A 160 -2.35 5.36 -5.00
N ASP A 161 -2.83 5.51 -3.77
CA ASP A 161 -2.91 6.82 -3.15
C ASP A 161 -1.50 7.31 -2.80
N ASN A 162 -0.95 8.20 -3.64
CA ASN A 162 0.40 8.73 -3.48
C ASN A 162 0.47 9.85 -2.45
N ASP A 163 -0.65 10.51 -2.12
CA ASP A 163 -0.66 11.71 -1.28
C ASP A 163 -0.36 11.40 0.20
N VAL A 164 -0.64 10.17 0.63
CA VAL A 164 -0.43 9.74 2.02
C VAL A 164 1.01 9.37 2.37
N TRP A 165 1.90 9.24 1.38
CA TRP A 165 3.30 8.82 1.57
C TRP A 165 4.23 9.96 1.98
N GLY A 166 3.68 11.17 2.12
CA GLY A 166 4.42 12.37 2.44
C GLY A 166 5.01 13.07 1.21
N PRO A 167 5.60 14.25 1.41
CA PRO A 167 6.06 15.10 0.33
C PRO A 167 7.29 14.53 -0.37
N LEU A 168 7.41 14.88 -1.65
CA LEU A 168 8.60 14.61 -2.45
C LEU A 168 9.75 15.47 -1.95
N VAL A 169 10.83 14.84 -1.49
CA VAL A 169 12.02 15.58 -1.02
C VAL A 169 13.11 15.50 -2.06
N ARG A 170 13.44 16.65 -2.67
CA ARG A 170 14.59 16.76 -3.56
C ARG A 170 15.86 16.99 -2.74
N PRO A 171 16.97 16.30 -3.05
CA PRO A 171 18.25 16.59 -2.44
C PRO A 171 18.70 17.99 -2.89
N TYR A 172 19.33 18.74 -1.98
CA TYR A 172 19.91 20.03 -2.30
C TYR A 172 21.03 19.87 -3.33
N GLY A 173 20.89 20.47 -4.51
CA GLY A 173 21.95 20.55 -5.53
C GLY A 173 22.14 19.36 -6.46
N ALA A 174 21.19 18.42 -6.59
CA ALA A 174 21.29 17.35 -7.58
C ALA A 174 20.10 17.31 -8.56
N ASP A 175 20.40 16.96 -9.81
CA ASP A 175 19.47 16.65 -10.90
C ASP A 175 18.63 15.37 -10.64
N LYS A 176 18.60 14.89 -9.40
CA LYS A 176 17.93 13.64 -9.00
C LYS A 176 16.61 13.98 -8.32
N ASN A 177 15.53 13.86 -9.08
CA ASN A 177 14.18 13.89 -8.57
C ASN A 177 13.94 12.61 -7.73
N TYR A 178 13.80 12.72 -6.41
CA TYR A 178 13.09 11.67 -5.67
C TYR A 178 11.60 11.96 -5.81
N VAL A 179 11.02 11.32 -6.82
CA VAL A 179 9.57 11.17 -6.94
C VAL A 179 9.27 9.84 -6.27
N TYR A 180 8.44 9.82 -5.22
CA TYR A 180 7.74 8.59 -4.86
C TYR A 180 6.83 8.30 -6.04
N ASN A 181 7.31 7.44 -6.92
CA ASN A 181 6.49 6.86 -7.96
C ASN A 181 6.02 5.50 -7.46
N ASP A 182 5.03 4.96 -8.15
CA ASP A 182 4.44 3.67 -7.82
C ASP A 182 5.52 2.58 -7.69
N GLU A 183 6.54 2.60 -8.54
CA GLU A 183 7.65 1.63 -8.50
C GLU A 183 8.47 1.71 -7.21
N ALA A 184 8.80 2.91 -6.71
CA ALA A 184 9.56 3.08 -5.47
C ALA A 184 8.76 2.59 -4.26
N ILE A 185 7.45 2.88 -4.22
CA ILE A 185 6.54 2.40 -3.17
C ILE A 185 6.48 0.87 -3.20
N LEU A 186 6.31 0.27 -4.38
CA LEU A 186 6.28 -1.17 -4.53
C LEU A 186 7.61 -1.83 -4.14
N ASN A 187 8.75 -1.25 -4.52
CA ASN A 187 10.07 -1.75 -4.10
C ASN A 187 10.25 -1.74 -2.57
N ALA A 188 9.67 -0.76 -1.87
CA ALA A 188 9.69 -0.71 -0.40
C ALA A 188 8.82 -1.82 0.23
N ILE A 189 7.70 -2.17 -0.40
CA ILE A 189 6.75 -3.18 0.09
C ILE A 189 7.23 -4.62 -0.19
N TYR A 190 7.90 -4.86 -1.32
CA TYR A 190 8.31 -6.20 -1.77
C TYR A 190 9.77 -6.57 -1.43
N LYS A 191 10.31 -5.97 -0.37
CA LYS A 191 11.72 -6.11 0.00
C LYS A 191 12.11 -7.52 0.47
#